data_AF-A0A940XB61-F1
#
_entry.id   AF-A0A940XB61-F1
#
_cell.length_a   1.000
_cell.length_b   1.000
_cell.length_c   1.000
_cell.angle_alpha   90.00
_cell.angle_beta   90.00
_cell.angle_gamma   90.00
#
_symmetry.space_group_name_H-M   'P 1'
#
loop_
_entity.id
_entity.type
_entity.pdbx_description
1 polymer ?
#
loop_
_entity_poly.entity_id
_entity_poly.type
_entity_poly.pdbx_seq_one_letter_code
_entity_poly.pdbx_strand_id
1 'polypeptide(L)'
;MNKLFLIFISSLILNSCKQKAELEKYDKNGNLIVYNEQVYSKMWLKNKNLKVTVIDTFCIEQKAKAKKDIKNGKLIYFGFHPREFKKMSKILNQFGIEIKEHLGSCIRMGGFEPYCYKEEMYKEINRRYGENFIDSIFKVAQKEFIIKNPNIEYMEDGIDLRKKYLKKKTAINIR
;
A
#
# COMPACT_ATOMS: atom_id res chain seq x y z
N MET A 1 -16.99 -39.11 31.73
CA MET A 1 -16.35 -37.78 31.79
C MET A 1 -16.54 -37.21 33.17
N ASN A 2 -15.48 -37.23 33.99
CA ASN A 2 -15.56 -36.79 35.39
C ASN A 2 -15.97 -35.33 35.48
N LYS A 3 -16.99 -35.01 36.30
CA LYS A 3 -17.43 -33.64 36.59
C LYS A 3 -16.27 -32.73 37.05
N LEU A 4 -15.25 -33.32 37.67
CA LEU A 4 -14.01 -32.63 38.04
C LEU A 4 -13.22 -32.08 36.85
N PHE A 5 -13.24 -32.76 35.71
CA PHE A 5 -12.49 -32.38 34.50
C PHE A 5 -13.15 -31.20 33.77
N LEU A 6 -14.49 -31.11 33.82
CA LEU A 6 -15.25 -29.98 33.28
C LEU A 6 -15.04 -28.69 34.09
N ILE A 7 -14.93 -28.81 35.43
CA ILE A 7 -14.67 -27.66 36.31
C ILE A 7 -13.26 -27.08 36.07
N PHE A 8 -12.27 -27.94 35.79
CA PHE A 8 -10.89 -27.52 35.53
C PHE A 8 -10.71 -26.81 34.17
N ILE A 9 -11.53 -27.16 33.18
CA ILE A 9 -11.53 -26.48 31.87
C ILE A 9 -12.22 -25.12 31.96
N SER A 10 -13.27 -24.98 32.78
CA SER A 10 -13.95 -23.69 32.99
C SER A 10 -13.10 -22.66 33.74
N SER A 11 -12.21 -23.07 34.65
CA SER A 11 -11.33 -22.13 35.38
C SER A 11 -10.19 -21.57 34.52
N LEU A 12 -9.74 -22.31 33.49
CA LEU A 12 -8.71 -21.84 32.56
C LEU A 12 -9.22 -20.76 31.59
N ILE A 13 -10.53 -20.74 31.28
CA ILE A 13 -11.13 -19.75 30.36
C ILE A 13 -11.29 -18.38 31.06
N LEU A 14 -11.48 -18.35 32.38
CA LEU A 14 -11.72 -17.11 33.13
C LEU A 14 -10.44 -16.28 33.40
N ASN A 15 -9.26 -16.90 33.35
CA ASN A 15 -7.97 -16.21 33.57
C ASN A 15 -7.37 -15.59 32.29
N SER A 16 -8.02 -15.70 31.13
CA SER A 16 -7.47 -15.17 29.87
C SER A 16 -7.85 -13.71 29.57
N CYS A 17 -8.58 -13.03 30.46
CA CYS A 17 -8.79 -11.59 30.39
C CYS A 17 -7.55 -10.85 30.92
N LYS A 18 -6.49 -10.77 30.10
CA LYS A 18 -5.42 -9.79 30.34
C LYS A 18 -6.06 -8.40 30.34
N GLN A 19 -6.01 -7.69 31.48
CA GLN A 19 -6.34 -6.27 31.54
C GLN A 19 -5.55 -5.54 30.44
N LYS A 20 -6.28 -4.88 29.55
CA LYS A 20 -5.68 -4.08 28.48
C LYS A 20 -4.96 -2.92 29.18
N ALA A 21 -3.63 -2.86 29.05
CA ALA A 21 -2.85 -1.77 29.64
C ALA A 21 -3.44 -0.43 29.18
N GLU A 22 -3.73 0.46 30.12
CA GLU A 22 -4.25 1.78 29.82
C GLU A 22 -3.18 2.55 29.05
N LEU A 23 -3.56 3.12 27.90
CA LEU A 23 -2.62 3.85 27.06
C LEU A 23 -2.22 5.16 27.74
N GLU A 24 -0.94 5.49 27.70
CA GLU A 24 -0.46 6.78 28.20
C GLU A 24 -1.14 7.93 27.46
N LYS A 25 -1.61 8.91 28.24
CA LYS A 25 -2.31 10.09 27.72
C LYS A 25 -1.35 11.22 27.33
N TYR A 26 -0.22 11.32 28.00
CA TYR A 26 0.78 12.36 27.78
C TYR A 26 2.15 11.75 27.61
N ASP A 27 2.97 12.37 26.76
CA ASP A 27 4.38 11.99 26.61
C ASP A 27 5.23 12.55 27.76
N LYS A 28 6.51 12.18 27.77
CA LYS A 28 7.51 12.67 28.73
C LYS A 28 7.69 14.19 28.78
N ASN A 29 7.20 14.92 27.78
CA ASN A 29 7.28 16.39 27.70
C ASN A 29 5.94 17.06 28.04
N GLY A 30 4.92 16.28 28.46
CA GLY A 30 3.58 16.77 28.75
C GLY A 30 2.70 17.05 27.52
N ASN A 31 3.13 16.65 26.31
CA ASN A 31 2.29 16.75 25.12
C ASN A 31 1.25 15.62 25.12
N LEU A 32 0.06 15.90 24.59
CA LEU A 32 -0.95 14.88 24.41
C LEU A 32 -0.49 13.82 23.41
N ILE A 33 -0.67 12.54 23.72
CA ILE A 33 -0.41 11.45 22.77
C ILE A 33 -1.65 11.19 21.94
N VAL A 34 -1.48 11.09 20.61
CA VAL A 34 -2.57 10.76 19.68
C VAL A 34 -2.22 9.54 18.84
N TYR A 35 -3.14 8.58 18.83
CA TYR A 35 -2.94 7.28 18.17
C TYR A 35 -3.71 7.13 16.85
N ASN A 36 -4.64 8.05 16.57
CA ASN A 36 -5.58 7.95 15.46
C ASN A 36 -5.66 9.27 14.69
N GLU A 37 -5.52 9.19 13.36
CA GLU A 37 -5.50 10.35 12.47
C GLU A 37 -6.80 11.17 12.54
N GLN A 38 -7.96 10.53 12.54
CA GLN A 38 -9.25 11.23 12.56
C GLN A 38 -9.46 12.00 13.88
N VAL A 39 -9.05 11.40 15.00
CA VAL A 39 -9.06 12.08 16.30
C VAL A 39 -8.14 13.28 16.25
N TYR A 40 -6.91 13.12 15.74
CA TYR A 40 -5.98 14.23 15.59
C TYR A 40 -6.54 15.34 14.72
N SER A 41 -7.10 15.03 13.54
CA SER A 41 -7.73 16.02 12.66
C SER A 41 -8.82 16.81 13.36
N LYS A 42 -9.70 16.15 14.13
CA LYS A 42 -10.75 16.84 14.90
C LYS A 42 -10.19 17.77 15.98
N MET A 43 -9.10 17.38 16.64
CA MET A 43 -8.46 18.20 17.66
C MET A 43 -7.73 19.39 17.03
N TRP A 44 -7.01 19.17 15.94
CA TRP A 44 -6.30 20.19 15.18
C TRP A 44 -7.26 21.25 14.61
N LEU A 45 -8.44 20.84 14.13
CA LEU A 45 -9.48 21.76 13.66
C LEU A 45 -9.99 22.71 14.76
N LYS A 46 -9.98 22.27 16.03
CA LYS A 46 -10.36 23.10 17.18
C LYS A 46 -9.21 23.98 17.67
N ASN A 47 -7.98 23.47 17.62
CA ASN A 47 -6.79 24.21 18.01
C ASN A 47 -5.62 23.86 17.07
N LYS A 48 -5.33 24.76 16.13
CA LYS A 48 -4.26 24.58 15.14
C LYS A 48 -2.84 24.61 15.74
N ASN A 49 -2.70 25.14 16.96
CA ASN A 49 -1.43 25.23 17.69
C ASN A 49 -1.23 24.07 18.67
N LEU A 50 -2.09 23.05 18.62
CA LEU A 50 -2.01 21.89 19.50
C LEU A 50 -0.69 21.15 19.32
N LYS A 51 0.10 21.06 20.40
CA LYS A 51 1.29 20.21 20.46
C LYS A 51 0.88 18.79 20.84
N VAL A 52 1.18 17.84 19.96
CA VAL A 52 0.90 16.42 20.18
C VAL A 52 2.13 15.58 19.87
N THR A 53 2.17 14.41 20.49
CA THR A 53 3.04 13.30 20.07
C THR A 53 2.19 12.27 19.37
N VAL A 54 2.51 11.99 18.11
CA VAL A 54 1.77 11.01 17.31
C VAL A 54 2.42 9.65 17.44
N ILE A 55 1.60 8.64 17.77
CA ILE A 55 1.98 7.23 17.70
C ILE A 55 1.07 6.57 16.65
N ASP A 56 1.58 6.45 15.43
CA ASP A 56 0.83 5.90 14.31
C ASP A 56 0.73 4.36 14.40
N THR A 57 -0.16 3.91 15.29
CA THR A 57 -0.44 2.49 15.51
C THR A 57 -0.91 1.78 14.25
N PHE A 58 -1.65 2.47 13.38
CA PHE A 58 -2.10 1.92 12.11
C PHE A 58 -0.91 1.60 11.21
N CYS A 59 0.01 2.55 11.02
CA CYS A 59 1.22 2.31 10.23
C CYS A 59 2.10 1.19 10.82
N ILE A 60 2.26 1.14 12.15
CA ILE A 60 3.02 0.08 12.84
C ILE A 60 2.44 -1.30 12.49
N GLU A 61 1.12 -1.47 12.63
CA GLU A 61 0.42 -2.71 12.31
C GLU A 61 0.49 -3.05 10.81
N GLN A 62 0.36 -2.05 9.95
CA GLN A 62 0.49 -2.22 8.49
C GLN A 62 1.90 -2.71 8.10
N LYS A 63 2.97 -2.15 8.70
CA LYS A 63 4.35 -2.61 8.48
C LYS A 63 4.56 -4.03 9.00
N ALA A 64 4.04 -4.36 10.18
CA ALA A 64 4.13 -5.71 10.75
C ALA A 64 3.42 -6.74 9.85
N LYS A 65 2.22 -6.39 9.37
CA LYS A 65 1.47 -7.22 8.42
C LYS A 65 2.22 -7.40 7.10
N ALA A 66 2.77 -6.32 6.52
CA ALA A 66 3.51 -6.39 5.26
C ALA A 66 4.70 -7.35 5.39
N LYS A 67 5.50 -7.23 6.45
CA LYS A 67 6.64 -8.12 6.72
C LYS A 67 6.21 -9.59 6.83
N LYS A 68 5.08 -9.85 7.51
CA LYS A 68 4.52 -11.22 7.61
C LYS A 68 4.12 -11.76 6.24
N ASP A 69 3.41 -10.97 5.44
CA ASP A 69 2.97 -11.38 4.10
C ASP A 69 4.16 -11.62 3.16
N ILE A 70 5.17 -10.74 3.19
CA ILE A 70 6.43 -10.87 2.43
C ILE A 70 7.16 -12.16 2.81
N LYS A 71 7.27 -12.46 4.11
CA LYS A 71 7.88 -13.70 4.61
C LYS A 71 7.16 -14.94 4.10
N ASN A 72 5.84 -14.85 3.93
CA ASN A 72 5.01 -15.92 3.38
C ASN A 72 5.00 -15.96 1.84
N GLY A 73 5.88 -15.19 1.17
CA GLY A 73 6.00 -15.18 -0.29
C GLY A 73 4.98 -14.30 -1.01
N LYS A 74 4.11 -13.60 -0.28
CA LYS A 74 3.10 -12.73 -0.89
C LYS A 74 3.70 -11.37 -1.24
N LEU A 75 3.58 -10.97 -2.51
CA LEU A 75 3.94 -9.65 -3.00
C LEU A 75 2.75 -8.99 -3.67
N ILE A 76 2.51 -7.72 -3.36
CA ILE A 76 1.44 -6.92 -3.97
C ILE A 76 2.02 -5.60 -4.46
N TYR A 77 1.89 -5.32 -5.75
CA TYR A 77 2.08 -3.99 -6.29
C TYR A 77 0.76 -3.21 -6.22
N PHE A 78 0.81 -2.00 -5.65
CA PHE A 78 -0.33 -1.09 -5.66
C PHE A 78 -0.05 0.06 -6.62
N GLY A 79 -0.93 0.25 -7.61
CA GLY A 79 -0.80 1.31 -8.59
C GLY A 79 -2.12 1.59 -9.28
N PHE A 80 -2.26 2.76 -9.89
CA PHE A 80 -3.45 3.15 -10.64
C PHE A 80 -3.09 3.32 -12.11
N HIS A 81 -3.44 2.32 -12.92
CA HIS A 81 -3.06 2.22 -14.33
C HIS A 81 -4.24 1.76 -15.19
N PRO A 82 -5.33 2.52 -15.29
CA PRO A 82 -6.62 2.02 -15.81
C PRO A 82 -6.53 1.46 -17.24
N ARG A 83 -5.64 2.00 -18.08
CA ARG A 83 -5.45 1.55 -19.47
C ARG A 83 -4.52 0.34 -19.57
N GLU A 84 -3.50 0.27 -18.72
CA GLU A 84 -2.43 -0.73 -18.75
C GLU A 84 -2.69 -1.91 -17.80
N PHE A 85 -3.65 -1.79 -16.89
CA PHE A 85 -3.86 -2.67 -15.74
C PHE A 85 -3.89 -4.15 -16.13
N LYS A 86 -4.70 -4.51 -17.13
CA LYS A 86 -4.83 -5.89 -17.60
C LYS A 86 -3.49 -6.47 -18.06
N LYS A 87 -2.69 -5.68 -18.75
CA LYS A 87 -1.40 -6.13 -19.27
C LYS A 87 -0.33 -6.16 -18.17
N MET A 88 -0.29 -5.16 -17.31
CA MET A 88 0.59 -5.14 -16.14
C MET A 88 0.30 -6.32 -15.21
N SER A 89 -0.97 -6.57 -14.89
CA SER A 89 -1.43 -7.71 -14.08
C SER A 89 -0.90 -9.02 -14.65
N LYS A 90 -1.06 -9.24 -15.96
CA LYS A 90 -0.58 -10.46 -16.61
C LYS A 90 0.94 -10.63 -16.47
N ILE A 91 1.72 -9.56 -16.66
CA ILE A 91 3.19 -9.63 -16.54
C ILE A 91 3.58 -9.86 -15.07
N LEU A 92 3.07 -9.05 -14.14
CA LEU A 92 3.40 -9.13 -12.72
C LEU A 92 3.06 -10.49 -12.11
N ASN A 93 1.95 -11.10 -12.51
CA ASN A 93 1.57 -12.44 -12.07
C ASN A 93 2.60 -13.53 -12.47
N GLN A 94 3.34 -13.34 -13.58
CA GLN A 94 4.43 -14.26 -13.96
C GLN A 94 5.60 -14.23 -12.96
N PHE A 95 5.71 -13.14 -12.19
CA PHE A 95 6.70 -12.98 -11.12
C PHE A 95 6.09 -13.23 -9.72
N GLY A 96 4.87 -13.76 -9.66
CA GLY A 96 4.15 -13.99 -8.40
C GLY A 96 3.74 -12.70 -7.67
N ILE A 97 3.61 -11.58 -8.40
CA ILE A 97 3.22 -10.27 -7.83
C ILE A 97 1.76 -10.00 -8.19
N GLU A 98 0.90 -9.91 -7.16
CA GLU A 98 -0.48 -9.45 -7.31
C GLU A 98 -0.49 -7.94 -7.62
N ILE A 99 -1.41 -7.46 -8.44
CA ILE A 99 -1.64 -6.02 -8.63
C ILE A 99 -2.97 -5.61 -8.00
N LYS A 100 -2.97 -4.50 -7.27
CA LYS A 100 -4.19 -3.88 -6.73
C LYS A 100 -4.27 -2.43 -7.13
N GLU A 101 -5.46 -2.01 -7.55
CA GLU A 101 -5.73 -0.60 -7.78
C GLU A 101 -5.69 0.15 -6.47
N HIS A 102 -5.02 1.31 -6.48
CA HIS A 102 -4.96 2.18 -5.33
C HIS A 102 -4.86 3.63 -5.78
N LEU A 103 -5.88 4.41 -5.45
CA LEU A 103 -5.86 5.85 -5.59
C LEU A 103 -5.40 6.46 -4.26
N GLY A 104 -4.24 7.10 -4.27
CA GLY A 104 -3.74 7.80 -3.09
C GLY A 104 -4.47 9.12 -2.85
N SER A 105 -4.83 9.39 -1.60
CA SER A 105 -5.08 10.74 -1.10
C SER A 105 -3.80 11.59 -1.12
N CYS A 106 -3.93 12.83 -1.58
CA CYS A 106 -2.91 13.88 -1.48
C CYS A 106 -2.93 14.60 -0.12
N ILE A 107 -4.02 14.46 0.65
CA ILE A 107 -4.16 15.09 1.97
C ILE A 107 -3.42 14.24 2.99
N ARG A 108 -2.57 14.88 3.80
CA ARG A 108 -1.76 14.23 4.83
C ARG A 108 -1.87 15.00 6.14
N MET A 109 -2.17 14.30 7.22
CA MET A 109 -2.01 14.84 8.57
C MET A 109 -0.57 14.59 9.05
N GLY A 110 0.10 15.64 9.53
CA GLY A 110 1.45 15.50 10.07
C GLY A 110 1.53 14.46 11.19
N GLY A 111 2.59 13.65 11.17
CA GLY A 111 2.83 12.58 12.15
C GLY A 111 2.17 11.24 11.83
N PHE A 112 1.22 11.19 10.89
CA PHE A 112 0.66 9.93 10.38
C PHE A 112 1.24 9.61 9.00
N GLU A 113 1.82 8.42 8.85
CA GLU A 113 2.45 7.99 7.61
C GLU A 113 1.43 7.21 6.75
N PRO A 114 1.07 7.70 5.56
CA PRO A 114 0.11 7.02 4.74
C PRO A 114 0.73 5.80 4.05
N TYR A 115 -0.12 4.81 3.73
CA TYR A 115 0.22 3.68 2.86
C TYR A 115 1.37 2.77 3.32
N CYS A 116 1.66 2.70 4.62
CA CYS A 116 2.82 1.96 5.14
C CYS A 116 2.95 0.51 4.64
N TYR A 117 1.84 -0.24 4.49
CA TYR A 117 1.90 -1.60 3.92
C TYR A 117 2.33 -1.61 2.46
N LYS A 118 1.81 -0.68 1.65
CA LYS A 118 2.17 -0.52 0.24
C LYS A 118 3.67 -0.21 0.11
N GLU A 119 4.17 0.70 0.93
CA GLU A 119 5.59 1.09 0.88
C GLU A 119 6.51 -0.07 1.21
N GLU A 120 6.19 -0.88 2.22
CA GLU A 120 6.97 -2.09 2.52
C GLU A 120 6.92 -3.13 1.39
N MET A 121 5.76 -3.30 0.75
CA MET A 121 5.64 -4.17 -0.43
C MET A 121 6.48 -3.65 -1.61
N TYR A 122 6.43 -2.34 -1.87
CA TYR A 122 7.18 -1.73 -2.96
C TYR A 122 8.69 -1.84 -2.75
N LYS A 123 9.17 -1.58 -1.51
CA LYS A 123 10.58 -1.79 -1.14
C LYS A 123 11.03 -3.21 -1.41
N GLU A 124 10.21 -4.21 -1.04
CA GLU A 124 10.55 -5.61 -1.25
C GLU A 124 10.56 -5.99 -2.74
N ILE A 125 9.63 -5.47 -3.54
CA ILE A 125 9.63 -5.64 -5.00
C ILE A 125 10.92 -5.06 -5.59
N ASN A 126 11.29 -3.83 -5.21
CA ASN A 126 12.52 -3.19 -5.69
C ASN A 126 13.77 -3.96 -5.26
N ARG A 127 13.79 -4.47 -4.02
CA ARG A 127 14.90 -5.29 -3.52
C ARG A 127 15.09 -6.56 -4.34
N ARG A 128 13.99 -7.19 -4.80
CA ARG A 128 14.04 -8.45 -5.57
C ARG A 128 14.33 -8.25 -7.06
N TYR A 129 13.78 -7.19 -7.66
CA TYR A 129 13.73 -7.05 -9.11
C TYR A 129 14.42 -5.78 -9.65
N GLY A 130 14.86 -4.90 -8.76
CA GLY A 130 15.45 -3.60 -9.10
C GLY A 130 14.43 -2.47 -9.19
N GLU A 131 14.88 -1.25 -8.94
CA GLU A 131 14.03 -0.04 -8.84
C GLU A 131 13.26 0.27 -10.14
N ASN A 132 13.82 -0.10 -11.29
CA ASN A 132 13.22 0.16 -12.62
C ASN A 132 12.26 -0.94 -13.10
N PHE A 133 12.02 -1.98 -12.29
CA PHE A 133 11.27 -3.16 -12.71
C PHE A 133 9.81 -2.82 -13.07
N ILE A 134 9.10 -2.13 -12.17
CA ILE A 134 7.71 -1.74 -12.38
C ILE A 134 7.59 -0.79 -13.57
N ASP A 135 8.47 0.20 -13.68
CA ASP A 135 8.49 1.15 -14.80
C ASP A 135 8.72 0.47 -16.14
N SER A 136 9.55 -0.56 -16.17
CA SER A 136 9.80 -1.35 -17.37
C SER A 136 8.55 -2.12 -17.80
N ILE A 137 7.83 -2.72 -16.83
CA ILE A 137 6.56 -3.39 -17.08
C ILE A 137 5.51 -2.40 -17.58
N PHE A 138 5.41 -1.23 -16.95
CA PHE A 138 4.50 -0.17 -17.36
C PHE A 138 4.77 0.27 -18.81
N LYS A 139 6.02 0.53 -19.18
CA LYS A 139 6.40 0.92 -20.56
C LYS A 139 6.01 -0.13 -21.60
N VAL A 140 6.16 -1.43 -21.28
CA VAL A 140 5.71 -2.52 -22.15
C VAL A 140 4.19 -2.50 -22.30
N ALA A 141 3.45 -2.37 -21.19
CA ALA A 141 2.00 -2.35 -21.18
C ALA A 141 1.42 -1.13 -21.92
N GLN A 142 2.01 0.05 -21.70
CA GLN A 142 1.69 1.29 -22.40
C GLN A 142 1.86 1.15 -23.92
N LYS A 143 3.02 0.65 -24.37
CA LYS A 143 3.28 0.44 -25.80
C LYS A 143 2.25 -0.51 -26.42
N GLU A 144 1.92 -1.59 -25.74
CA GLU A 144 0.92 -2.55 -26.22
C GLU A 144 -0.47 -1.93 -26.31
N PHE A 145 -0.89 -1.16 -25.30
CA PHE A 145 -2.16 -0.45 -25.30
C PHE A 145 -2.27 0.48 -26.52
N ILE A 146 -1.24 1.30 -26.77
CA ILE A 146 -1.21 2.24 -27.89
C ILE A 146 -1.29 1.52 -29.24
N ILE A 147 -0.58 0.40 -29.40
CA ILE A 147 -0.58 -0.38 -30.64
C ILE A 147 -1.96 -1.01 -30.92
N LYS A 148 -2.65 -1.45 -29.87
CA LYS A 148 -3.99 -2.07 -29.97
C LYS A 148 -5.10 -1.04 -30.15
N ASN A 149 -4.87 0.19 -29.71
CA ASN A 149 -5.85 1.26 -29.73
C ASN A 149 -5.29 2.51 -30.46
N PRO A 150 -4.94 2.43 -31.75
CA PRO A 150 -4.24 3.50 -32.46
C PRO A 150 -5.05 4.81 -32.53
N ASN A 151 -6.37 4.71 -32.45
CA ASN A 151 -7.30 5.84 -32.56
C ASN A 151 -7.64 6.47 -31.20
N ILE A 152 -7.26 5.84 -30.08
CA ILE A 152 -7.46 6.41 -28.74
C ILE A 152 -6.26 7.29 -28.43
N GLU A 153 -6.50 8.58 -28.19
CA GLU A 153 -5.46 9.52 -27.81
C GLU A 153 -4.70 9.05 -26.56
N TYR A 154 -3.38 9.20 -26.59
CA TYR A 154 -2.52 8.81 -25.49
C TYR A 154 -1.45 9.89 -25.25
N MET A 155 -1.73 10.76 -24.28
CA MET A 155 -0.85 11.86 -23.88
C MET A 155 -0.13 11.52 -22.57
N GLU A 156 1.17 11.79 -22.54
CA GLU A 156 2.00 11.78 -21.33
C GLU A 156 2.85 13.04 -21.34
N ASP A 157 2.76 13.87 -20.29
CA ASP A 157 3.47 15.14 -20.15
C ASP A 157 3.34 16.08 -21.38
N GLY A 158 2.14 16.14 -21.96
CA GLY A 158 1.86 16.96 -23.15
C GLY A 158 2.36 16.36 -24.47
N ILE A 159 2.91 15.15 -24.46
CA ILE A 159 3.42 14.45 -25.65
C ILE A 159 2.48 13.32 -26.07
N ASP A 160 2.05 13.34 -27.33
CA ASP A 160 1.30 12.23 -27.94
C ASP A 160 2.23 11.05 -28.23
N LEU A 161 2.19 10.02 -27.38
CA LEU A 161 3.05 8.86 -27.48
C LEU A 161 2.70 7.93 -28.64
N ARG A 162 1.53 8.08 -29.26
CA ARG A 162 1.17 7.30 -30.47
C ARG A 162 2.11 7.62 -31.62
N LYS A 163 2.56 8.87 -31.74
CA LYS A 163 3.53 9.30 -32.77
C LYS A 163 4.82 8.50 -32.68
N LYS A 164 5.24 8.13 -31.47
CA LYS A 164 6.44 7.31 -31.23
C LYS A 164 6.20 5.83 -31.57
N TYR A 165 5.12 5.24 -31.05
CA TYR A 165 4.95 3.78 -31.13
C TYR A 165 4.27 3.30 -32.42
N LEU A 166 3.39 4.09 -33.03
CA LEU A 166 2.73 3.72 -34.30
C LEU A 166 3.69 3.88 -35.49
N LYS A 167 4.51 4.94 -35.55
CA LYS A 167 5.55 5.07 -36.59
C LYS A 167 6.52 3.89 -36.58
N LYS A 168 6.90 3.41 -35.38
CA LYS A 168 7.80 2.26 -35.23
C LYS A 168 7.17 0.94 -35.69
N LYS A 169 5.84 0.78 -35.58
CA LYS A 169 5.13 -0.40 -36.10
C LYS A 169 5.19 -0.44 -37.63
N THR A 170 4.95 0.68 -38.30
CA THR A 170 5.02 0.78 -39.76
C THR A 170 6.41 0.44 -40.30
N ALA A 171 7.48 0.87 -39.62
CA ALA A 171 8.86 0.57 -40.02
C ALA A 171 9.27 -0.90 -39.84
N ILE A 172 8.67 -1.62 -38.88
CA ILE A 172 8.94 -3.05 -38.67
C ILE A 172 8.23 -3.90 -39.72
N ASN A 173 7.06 -3.47 -40.21
CA ASN A 173 6.29 -4.20 -41.23
C ASN A 173 6.82 -4.00 -42.67
N ILE A 174 7.88 -3.20 -42.87
CA ILE A 174 8.50 -2.93 -44.17
C ILE A 174 9.87 -3.65 -44.31
N ARG A 175 10.28 -4.44 -43.31
CA ARG A 175 11.45 -5.32 -43.35
C ARG A 175 11.02 -6.77 -43.32
#